data_AF-A0A674MCT4-F1
#
_entry.id   AF-A0A674MCT4-F1
#
_cell.length_a   1.000
_cell.length_b   1.000
_cell.length_c   1.000
_cell.angle_alpha   90.00
_cell.angle_beta   90.00
_cell.angle_gamma   90.00
#
_symmetry.space_group_name_H-M   'P 1'
#
loop_
_entity.id
_entity.type
_entity.pdbx_description
1 polymer ?
#
loop_
_entity_poly.entity_id
_entity_poly.type
_entity_poly.pdbx_seq_one_letter_code
_entity_poly.pdbx_strand_id
1 'polypeptide(L)'
;MGNLLKVLTREIENYPHFFLDFENAQPTEEEREVWNQVDLVLQDSESILMGLREYKGASQEIRDAIQNPNDFKHQERAWNSVCPLVIKLKNFYTFSIRLEEVLQGLLSELTYSLNTAPLASTALERKQALAKQFAEILHFTLLFDELKIRNPAIQNDFSYYRRTISRNRINNMNLEIENEVNNEMANRMSLFYAEPMPMMKTLSKATTNFVMENKSLPLEKTTDCLSTMANVCRIMLETPEYSSRFSSEDTLLFCMRVMVGVIILYDHVHPNGVFIKSSTIDIKSSLKVLKDQPADKVEGLLNALRYTTKHLNDESTPKNILMLLQ
;
A
#
# COMPACT_ATOMS: atom_id res chain seq x y z
N MET A 1 -40.89 9.70 -20.21
CA MET A 1 -40.12 8.67 -19.47
C MET A 1 -38.92 8.08 -20.22
N GLY A 2 -38.72 8.33 -21.52
CA GLY A 2 -37.58 7.74 -22.28
C GLY A 2 -36.20 8.40 -22.15
N ASN A 3 -36.10 9.60 -21.57
CA ASN A 3 -34.81 10.31 -21.44
C ASN A 3 -34.07 10.02 -20.11
N LEU A 4 -34.78 9.65 -19.03
CA LEU A 4 -34.13 9.29 -17.76
C LEU A 4 -33.46 7.91 -17.82
N LEU A 5 -34.07 6.95 -18.52
CA LEU A 5 -33.50 5.62 -18.75
C LEU A 5 -32.21 5.68 -19.59
N LYS A 6 -32.14 6.55 -20.61
CA LYS A 6 -30.91 6.76 -21.41
C LYS A 6 -29.76 7.44 -20.65
N VAL A 7 -30.06 8.21 -19.61
CA VAL A 7 -29.04 8.83 -18.75
C VAL A 7 -28.51 7.80 -17.75
N LEU A 8 -29.40 6.98 -17.18
CA LEU A 8 -29.03 5.89 -16.26
C LEU A 8 -28.30 4.73 -16.95
N THR A 9 -28.66 4.36 -18.19
CA THR A 9 -27.91 3.33 -18.93
C THR A 9 -26.56 3.81 -19.46
N ARG A 10 -26.40 5.11 -19.73
CA ARG A 10 -25.09 5.68 -20.12
C ARG A 10 -24.06 5.64 -19.00
N GLU A 11 -24.49 5.82 -17.75
CA GLU A 11 -23.59 5.70 -16.59
C GLU A 11 -23.14 4.24 -16.39
N ILE A 12 -24.01 3.27 -16.70
CA ILE A 12 -23.67 1.84 -16.59
C ILE A 12 -22.79 1.39 -17.77
N GLU A 13 -23.03 1.84 -19.01
CA GLU A 13 -22.23 1.47 -20.20
C GLU A 13 -20.79 2.00 -20.19
N ASN A 14 -20.49 3.04 -19.41
CA ASN A 14 -19.17 3.68 -19.40
C ASN A 14 -18.14 3.00 -18.50
N TYR A 15 -18.52 1.97 -17.73
CA TYR A 15 -17.60 1.28 -16.84
C TYR A 15 -17.29 -0.14 -17.33
N PRO A 16 -16.08 -0.63 -17.07
CA PRO A 16 -15.67 -1.97 -17.47
C PRO A 16 -16.49 -3.06 -16.75
N HIS A 17 -17.34 -3.77 -17.49
CA HIS A 17 -18.10 -4.92 -17.00
C HIS A 17 -17.32 -6.23 -17.19
N PHE A 18 -16.21 -6.37 -16.46
CA PHE A 18 -15.50 -7.65 -16.36
C PHE A 18 -15.11 -7.94 -14.91
N PHE A 19 -14.82 -9.20 -14.62
CA PHE A 19 -14.47 -9.68 -13.29
C PHE A 19 -12.97 -9.99 -13.24
N LEU A 20 -12.28 -9.45 -12.23
CA LEU A 20 -10.89 -9.82 -11.92
C LEU A 20 -10.91 -11.00 -10.95
N ASP A 21 -10.42 -12.15 -11.41
CA ASP A 21 -10.34 -13.35 -10.58
C ASP A 21 -9.16 -13.28 -9.60
N PHE A 22 -9.38 -12.62 -8.45
CA PHE A 22 -8.40 -12.52 -7.39
C PHE A 22 -8.11 -13.85 -6.68
N GLU A 23 -8.91 -14.89 -6.89
CA GLU A 23 -8.74 -16.17 -6.21
C GLU A 23 -7.92 -17.14 -7.06
N ASN A 24 -8.23 -17.26 -8.36
CA ASN A 24 -7.72 -18.36 -9.19
C ASN A 24 -6.91 -17.95 -10.42
N ALA A 25 -6.76 -16.64 -10.72
CA ALA A 25 -6.00 -16.21 -11.89
C ALA A 25 -4.59 -16.82 -11.96
N GLN A 26 -4.27 -17.44 -13.10
CA GLN A 26 -2.98 -18.06 -13.39
C GLN A 26 -2.26 -17.31 -14.51
N PRO A 27 -0.93 -17.17 -14.44
CA PRO A 27 -0.19 -16.44 -15.46
C PRO A 27 -0.21 -17.15 -16.80
N THR A 28 -0.43 -16.37 -17.85
CA THR A 28 -0.18 -16.75 -19.24
C THR A 28 1.33 -16.85 -19.52
N GLU A 29 1.71 -17.35 -20.70
CA GLU A 29 3.12 -17.41 -21.09
C GLU A 29 3.76 -16.02 -21.20
N GLU A 30 3.01 -15.03 -21.66
CA GLU A 30 3.46 -13.64 -21.76
C GLU A 30 3.69 -12.99 -20.38
N GLU A 31 2.91 -13.40 -19.36
CA GLU A 31 3.03 -12.87 -18.01
C GLU A 31 4.13 -13.56 -17.19
N ARG A 32 4.56 -14.75 -17.59
CA ARG A 32 5.34 -15.68 -16.74
C ARG A 32 6.62 -15.07 -16.16
N GLU A 33 7.36 -14.32 -16.96
CA GLU A 33 8.65 -13.75 -16.54
C GLU A 33 8.45 -12.73 -15.41
N VAL A 34 7.62 -11.72 -15.65
CA VAL A 34 7.29 -10.69 -14.65
C VAL A 34 6.61 -11.33 -13.45
N TRP A 35 5.70 -12.28 -13.69
CA TRP A 35 4.97 -12.96 -12.64
C TRP A 35 5.91 -13.69 -11.68
N ASN A 36 6.90 -14.43 -12.19
CA ASN A 36 7.88 -15.13 -11.35
C ASN A 36 8.71 -14.15 -10.50
N GLN A 37 9.11 -13.00 -11.06
CA GLN A 37 9.88 -11.99 -10.32
C GLN A 37 9.07 -11.40 -9.17
N VAL A 38 7.79 -11.09 -9.40
CA VAL A 38 6.92 -10.54 -8.36
C VAL A 38 6.56 -11.61 -7.32
N ASP A 39 6.31 -12.86 -7.76
CA ASP A 39 5.98 -13.98 -6.87
C ASP A 39 7.10 -14.26 -5.86
N LEU A 40 8.36 -14.23 -6.30
CA LEU A 40 9.53 -14.36 -5.41
C LEU A 40 9.58 -13.32 -4.29
N VAL A 41 8.99 -12.13 -4.48
CA VAL A 41 8.86 -11.13 -3.41
C VAL A 41 7.60 -11.37 -2.58
N LEU A 42 6.46 -11.67 -3.22
CA LEU A 42 5.20 -11.90 -2.53
C LEU A 42 5.22 -13.14 -1.62
N GLN A 43 6.02 -14.17 -1.92
CA GLN A 43 6.20 -15.33 -1.05
C GLN A 43 6.67 -14.97 0.37
N ASP A 44 7.43 -13.87 0.53
CA ASP A 44 7.91 -13.43 1.84
C ASP A 44 6.88 -12.58 2.61
N SER A 45 5.81 -12.12 1.96
CA SER A 45 4.86 -11.13 2.49
C SER A 45 4.19 -11.57 3.80
N GLU A 46 3.75 -12.82 3.90
CA GLU A 46 3.11 -13.35 5.12
C GLU A 46 4.11 -13.42 6.28
N SER A 47 5.37 -13.77 6.03
CA SER A 47 6.41 -13.77 7.06
C SER A 47 6.66 -12.37 7.61
N ILE A 48 6.62 -11.35 6.74
CA ILE A 48 6.77 -9.94 7.11
C ILE A 48 5.58 -9.47 7.94
N LEU A 49 4.35 -9.78 7.51
CA LEU A 49 3.14 -9.45 8.27
C LEU A 49 3.12 -10.14 9.64
N MET A 50 3.44 -11.44 9.70
CA MET A 50 3.53 -12.19 10.95
C MET A 50 4.60 -11.58 11.87
N GLY A 51 5.77 -11.26 11.34
CA GLY A 51 6.84 -10.60 12.09
C GLY A 51 6.41 -9.27 12.69
N LEU A 52 5.57 -8.51 11.99
CA LEU A 52 5.02 -7.24 12.46
C LEU A 52 3.90 -7.44 13.49
N ARG A 53 3.00 -8.41 13.29
CA ARG A 53 1.94 -8.79 14.26
C ARG A 53 2.55 -9.21 15.61
N GLU A 54 3.69 -9.91 15.57
CA GLU A 54 4.40 -10.39 16.76
C GLU A 54 5.35 -9.35 17.37
N TYR A 55 5.42 -8.13 16.83
CA TYR A 55 6.32 -7.09 17.32
C TYR A 55 5.81 -6.50 18.65
N LYS A 56 6.31 -7.04 19.77
CA LYS A 56 5.94 -6.61 21.13
C LYS A 56 6.60 -5.31 21.59
N GLY A 57 7.75 -4.99 21.00
CA GLY A 57 8.60 -3.89 21.42
C GLY A 57 9.40 -4.15 22.70
N ALA A 58 10.31 -3.24 23.05
CA ALA A 58 11.18 -3.30 24.24
C ALA A 58 10.92 -2.13 25.21
N SER A 59 9.67 -1.65 25.26
CA SER A 59 9.32 -0.42 25.99
C SER A 59 9.64 -0.47 27.49
N GLN A 60 9.51 -1.63 28.14
CA GLN A 60 9.78 -1.75 29.57
C GLN A 60 11.28 -1.65 29.85
N GLU A 61 12.08 -2.42 29.12
CA GLU A 61 13.53 -2.47 29.25
C GLU A 61 14.15 -1.10 28.91
N ILE A 62 13.64 -0.43 27.88
CA ILE A 62 14.04 0.94 27.51
C ILE A 62 13.73 1.92 28.65
N ARG A 63 12.53 1.85 29.26
CA ARG A 63 12.18 2.74 30.38
C ARG A 63 13.11 2.54 31.57
N ASP A 64 13.39 1.29 31.93
CA ASP A 64 14.26 0.95 33.05
C ASP A 64 15.69 1.47 32.81
N ALA A 65 16.20 1.34 31.58
CA ALA A 65 17.49 1.90 31.17
C ALA A 65 17.52 3.43 31.20
N ILE A 66 16.45 4.11 30.79
CA ILE A 66 16.37 5.58 30.83
C ILE A 66 16.31 6.08 32.28
N GLN A 67 15.57 5.40 33.16
CA GLN A 67 15.44 5.76 34.58
C GLN A 67 16.73 5.50 35.36
N ASN A 68 17.51 4.50 34.96
CA ASN A 68 18.75 4.09 35.63
C ASN A 68 19.96 4.20 34.68
N PRO A 69 20.35 5.42 34.24
CA PRO A 69 21.34 5.61 33.18
C PRO A 69 22.77 5.17 33.56
N ASN A 70 23.06 5.04 34.86
CA ASN A 70 24.35 4.61 35.38
C ASN A 70 24.41 3.10 35.70
N ASP A 71 23.28 2.39 35.63
CA ASP A 71 23.25 0.94 35.85
C ASP A 71 23.50 0.19 34.55
N PHE A 72 24.69 -0.39 34.43
CA PHE A 72 25.11 -1.15 33.26
C PHE A 72 24.18 -2.34 32.93
N LYS A 73 23.62 -3.01 33.95
CA LYS A 73 22.74 -4.17 33.73
C LYS A 73 21.43 -3.75 33.06
N HIS A 74 20.89 -2.60 33.43
CA HIS A 74 19.70 -2.05 32.78
C HIS A 74 20.00 -1.61 31.34
N GLN A 75 21.16 -0.98 31.09
CA GLN A 75 21.56 -0.61 29.73
C GLN A 75 21.72 -1.85 28.82
N GLU A 76 22.42 -2.87 29.29
CA GLU A 76 22.67 -4.11 28.56
C GLU A 76 21.37 -4.87 28.27
N ARG A 77 20.45 -4.96 29.24
CA ARG A 77 19.14 -5.61 29.03
C ARG A 77 18.31 -4.91 27.96
N ALA A 78 18.25 -3.58 27.99
CA ALA A 78 17.55 -2.81 26.97
C ALA A 78 18.19 -3.01 25.60
N TRP A 79 19.52 -2.99 25.52
CA TRP A 79 20.25 -3.23 24.28
C TRP A 79 19.95 -4.61 23.68
N ASN A 80 20.11 -5.67 24.49
CA ASN A 80 19.86 -7.04 24.05
C ASN A 80 18.40 -7.29 23.63
N SER A 81 17.46 -6.51 24.16
CA SER A 81 16.05 -6.59 23.79
C SER A 81 15.76 -5.82 22.50
N VAL A 82 16.36 -4.64 22.32
CA VAL A 82 16.13 -3.76 21.17
C VAL A 82 16.84 -4.26 19.90
N CYS A 83 18.05 -4.81 20.01
CA CYS A 83 18.84 -5.22 18.85
C CYS A 83 18.10 -6.17 17.89
N PRO A 84 17.52 -7.30 18.34
CA PRO A 84 16.76 -8.19 17.45
C PRO A 84 15.53 -7.51 16.83
N LEU A 85 14.89 -6.60 17.57
CA LEU A 85 13.75 -5.84 17.07
C LEU A 85 14.17 -4.88 15.95
N VAL A 86 15.33 -4.23 16.07
CA VAL A 86 15.88 -3.36 15.02
C VAL A 86 16.24 -4.14 13.76
N ILE A 87 16.74 -5.38 13.89
CA ILE A 87 16.95 -6.26 12.74
C ILE A 87 15.61 -6.60 12.06
N LYS A 88 14.55 -6.89 12.81
CA LYS A 88 13.20 -7.05 12.24
C LYS A 88 12.76 -5.78 11.50
N LEU A 89 12.97 -4.60 12.08
CA LEU A 89 12.65 -3.32 11.42
C LEU A 89 13.48 -3.11 10.14
N LYS A 90 14.75 -3.52 10.12
CA LYS A 90 15.57 -3.51 8.91
C LYS A 90 14.95 -4.41 7.85
N ASN A 91 14.54 -5.63 8.20
CA ASN A 91 13.95 -6.58 7.27
C ASN A 91 12.66 -6.04 6.63
N PHE A 92 11.78 -5.40 7.40
CA PHE A 92 10.57 -4.76 6.86
C PHE A 92 10.90 -3.62 5.90
N TYR A 93 11.89 -2.78 6.24
CA TYR A 93 12.32 -1.69 5.37
C TYR A 93 12.95 -2.23 4.07
N THR A 94 13.82 -3.23 4.15
CA THR A 94 14.41 -3.88 2.96
C THR A 94 13.33 -4.54 2.09
N PHE A 95 12.29 -5.12 2.69
CA PHE A 95 11.15 -5.65 1.96
C PHE A 95 10.42 -4.55 1.16
N SER A 96 10.29 -3.35 1.73
CA SER A 96 9.71 -2.20 1.02
C SER A 96 10.49 -1.82 -0.24
N ILE A 97 11.83 -1.95 -0.22
CA ILE A 97 12.69 -1.70 -1.38
C ILE A 97 12.43 -2.75 -2.47
N ARG A 98 12.37 -4.03 -2.09
CA ARG A 98 12.04 -5.12 -3.03
C ARG A 98 10.67 -4.93 -3.67
N LEU A 99 9.67 -4.47 -2.91
CA LEU A 99 8.35 -4.14 -3.44
C LEU A 99 8.41 -2.97 -4.44
N GLU A 100 9.16 -1.91 -4.13
CA GLU A 100 9.38 -0.79 -5.06
C GLU A 100 9.99 -1.27 -6.38
N GLU A 101 10.99 -2.15 -6.33
CA GLU A 101 11.67 -2.71 -7.51
C GLU A 101 10.72 -3.53 -8.39
N VAL A 102 9.99 -4.50 -7.82
CA VAL A 102 9.07 -5.35 -8.62
C VAL A 102 7.84 -4.60 -9.12
N LEU A 103 7.41 -3.55 -8.40
CA LEU A 103 6.31 -2.70 -8.85
C LEU A 103 6.64 -2.01 -10.19
N GLN A 104 7.89 -1.61 -10.42
CA GLN A 104 8.28 -0.99 -11.70
C GLN A 104 8.06 -1.93 -12.89
N GLY A 105 8.49 -3.19 -12.76
CA GLY A 105 8.32 -4.21 -13.80
C GLY A 105 6.84 -4.53 -14.05
N LEU A 106 6.07 -4.64 -12.98
CA LEU A 106 4.63 -4.88 -13.05
C LEU A 106 3.87 -3.71 -13.71
N LEU A 107 4.16 -2.47 -13.32
CA LEU A 107 3.54 -1.29 -13.93
C LEU A 107 3.91 -1.17 -15.41
N SER A 108 5.18 -1.42 -15.75
CA SER A 108 5.63 -1.47 -17.14
C SER A 108 4.78 -2.45 -17.95
N GLU A 109 4.65 -3.69 -17.50
CA GLU A 109 3.94 -4.72 -18.23
C GLU A 109 2.43 -4.45 -18.36
N LEU A 110 1.80 -3.95 -17.29
CA LEU A 110 0.38 -3.60 -17.31
C LEU A 110 0.09 -2.38 -18.18
N THR A 111 0.96 -1.36 -18.18
CA THR A 111 0.72 -0.09 -18.87
C THR A 111 1.19 -0.06 -20.32
N TYR A 112 2.34 -0.66 -20.66
CA TYR A 112 2.80 -0.72 -22.06
C TYR A 112 1.89 -1.60 -22.93
N SER A 113 1.23 -2.59 -22.33
CA SER A 113 0.18 -3.37 -23.02
C SER A 113 -0.98 -2.50 -23.53
N LEU A 114 -1.19 -1.33 -22.93
CA LEU A 114 -2.20 -0.36 -23.37
C LEU A 114 -1.83 0.40 -24.63
N ASN A 115 -0.60 0.26 -25.13
CA ASN A 115 -0.24 0.79 -26.45
C ASN A 115 -0.81 -0.06 -27.58
N THR A 116 -1.09 -1.34 -27.32
CA THR A 116 -1.64 -2.28 -28.31
C THR A 116 -3.08 -2.67 -28.02
N ALA A 117 -3.55 -2.53 -26.77
CA ALA A 117 -4.93 -2.75 -26.41
C ALA A 117 -5.82 -1.52 -26.71
N PRO A 118 -7.07 -1.72 -27.17
CA PRO A 118 -7.99 -0.62 -27.44
C PRO A 118 -8.47 0.08 -26.17
N LEU A 119 -8.58 -0.64 -25.04
CA LEU A 119 -9.05 -0.14 -23.75
C LEU A 119 -8.26 -0.78 -22.59
N ALA A 120 -8.15 -0.06 -21.46
CA ALA A 120 -7.49 -0.57 -20.26
C ALA A 120 -8.17 -1.78 -19.62
N SER A 121 -9.50 -1.88 -19.78
CA SER A 121 -10.26 -3.05 -19.37
C SER A 121 -9.81 -4.32 -20.07
N THR A 122 -9.59 -4.26 -21.39
CA THR A 122 -9.13 -5.41 -22.18
C THR A 122 -7.72 -5.86 -21.79
N ALA A 123 -6.85 -4.91 -21.44
CA ALA A 123 -5.50 -5.23 -21.00
C ALA A 123 -5.50 -5.93 -19.63
N LEU A 124 -6.27 -5.42 -18.66
CA LEU A 124 -6.41 -6.05 -17.34
C LEU A 124 -7.11 -7.42 -17.43
N GLU A 125 -8.10 -7.56 -18.31
CA GLU A 125 -8.78 -8.83 -18.56
C GLU A 125 -7.84 -9.87 -19.20
N ARG A 126 -6.92 -9.45 -20.08
CA ARG A 126 -5.90 -10.34 -20.66
C ARG A 126 -4.79 -10.69 -19.66
N LYS A 127 -4.40 -9.75 -18.80
CA LYS A 127 -3.29 -9.88 -17.84
C LYS A 127 -3.77 -10.06 -16.41
N GLN A 128 -4.67 -11.02 -16.19
CA GLN A 128 -5.31 -11.19 -14.88
C GLN A 128 -4.32 -11.60 -13.79
N ALA A 129 -3.27 -12.37 -14.12
CA ALA A 129 -2.33 -12.83 -13.10
C ALA A 129 -1.43 -11.69 -12.61
N LEU A 130 -0.98 -10.80 -13.51
CA LEU A 130 -0.25 -9.61 -13.12
C LEU A 130 -1.17 -8.59 -12.41
N ALA A 131 -2.42 -8.44 -12.84
CA ALA A 131 -3.41 -7.63 -12.14
C ALA A 131 -3.67 -8.16 -10.70
N LYS A 132 -3.73 -9.48 -10.54
CA LYS A 132 -3.82 -10.14 -9.23
C LYS A 132 -2.58 -9.86 -8.37
N GLN A 133 -1.37 -10.00 -8.91
CA GLN A 133 -0.16 -9.69 -8.15
C GLN A 133 -0.07 -8.22 -7.75
N PHE A 134 -0.55 -7.32 -8.60
CA PHE A 134 -0.63 -5.91 -8.22
C PHE A 134 -1.58 -5.70 -7.04
N ALA A 135 -2.72 -6.38 -7.08
CA ALA A 135 -3.69 -6.39 -6.00
C ALA A 135 -3.10 -6.98 -4.71
N GLU A 136 -2.30 -8.05 -4.79
CA GLU A 136 -1.61 -8.66 -3.64
C GLU A 136 -0.56 -7.73 -3.02
N ILE A 137 0.20 -6.98 -3.83
CA ILE A 137 1.12 -5.94 -3.35
C ILE A 137 0.33 -4.88 -2.55
N LEU A 138 -0.76 -4.34 -3.12
CA LEU A 138 -1.59 -3.31 -2.47
C LEU A 138 -2.25 -3.82 -1.19
N HIS A 139 -2.69 -5.08 -1.20
CA HIS A 139 -3.26 -5.74 -0.03
C HIS A 139 -2.25 -5.83 1.11
N PHE A 140 -1.05 -6.34 0.83
CA PHE A 140 0.05 -6.39 1.80
C PHE A 140 0.36 -4.98 2.33
N THR A 141 0.48 -4.00 1.44
CA THR A 141 0.82 -2.62 1.77
C THR A 141 -0.13 -2.03 2.82
N LEU A 142 -1.43 -2.12 2.58
CA LEU A 142 -2.42 -1.55 3.50
C LEU A 142 -2.51 -2.33 4.82
N LEU A 143 -2.34 -3.65 4.78
CA LEU A 143 -2.28 -4.45 6.01
C LEU A 143 -1.05 -4.12 6.87
N PHE A 144 0.12 -3.98 6.24
CA PHE A 144 1.34 -3.59 6.94
C PHE A 144 1.16 -2.23 7.63
N ASP A 145 0.65 -1.25 6.89
CA ASP A 145 0.47 0.11 7.41
C ASP A 145 -0.58 0.17 8.53
N GLU A 146 -1.67 -0.61 8.42
CA GLU A 146 -2.68 -0.75 9.47
C GLU A 146 -2.10 -1.35 10.77
N LEU A 147 -1.23 -2.35 10.66
CA LEU A 147 -0.55 -2.93 11.83
C LEU A 147 0.47 -1.95 12.41
N LYS A 148 1.25 -1.29 11.55
CA LYS A 148 2.30 -0.35 11.97
C LYS A 148 1.71 0.84 12.73
N ILE A 149 0.63 1.46 12.23
CA ILE A 149 0.07 2.67 12.84
C ILE A 149 -0.48 2.40 14.25
N ARG A 150 -0.90 1.16 14.53
CA ARG A 150 -1.38 0.72 15.85
C ARG A 150 -0.25 0.39 16.83
N ASN A 151 1.01 0.38 16.41
CA ASN A 151 2.13 -0.04 17.23
C ASN A 151 3.18 1.08 17.43
N PRO A 152 3.01 1.94 18.46
CA PRO A 152 3.93 3.03 18.73
C PRO A 152 5.33 2.57 19.18
N ALA A 153 5.49 1.30 19.61
CA ALA A 153 6.79 0.79 20.04
C ALA A 153 7.83 0.79 18.91
N ILE A 154 7.40 0.62 17.65
CA ILE A 154 8.28 0.60 16.47
C ILE A 154 9.17 1.84 16.40
N GLN A 155 8.56 3.04 16.50
CA GLN A 155 9.32 4.30 16.43
C GLN A 155 10.15 4.53 17.71
N ASN A 156 9.61 4.16 18.87
CA ASN A 156 10.27 4.34 20.17
C ASN A 156 11.55 3.51 20.27
N ASP A 157 11.46 2.23 19.91
CA ASP A 157 12.56 1.28 19.97
C ASP A 157 13.67 1.67 19.00
N PHE A 158 13.30 2.05 17.77
CA PHE A 158 14.26 2.50 16.78
C PHE A 158 14.92 3.84 17.16
N SER A 159 14.16 4.76 17.75
CA SER A 159 14.70 6.02 18.27
C SER A 159 15.60 5.82 19.48
N TYR A 160 15.34 4.82 20.32
CA TYR A 160 16.24 4.43 21.39
C TYR A 160 17.55 3.86 20.82
N TYR A 161 17.47 2.90 19.89
CA TYR A 161 18.63 2.32 19.21
C TYR A 161 19.57 3.38 18.64
N ARG A 162 19.04 4.32 17.86
CA ARG A 162 19.83 5.41 17.25
C ARG A 162 20.53 6.29 18.29
N ARG A 163 19.86 6.61 19.40
CA ARG A 163 20.44 7.41 20.50
C ARG A 163 21.52 6.66 21.26
N THR A 164 21.41 5.34 21.37
CA THR A 164 22.39 4.51 22.08
C THR A 164 23.67 4.35 21.27
N ILE A 165 23.56 4.12 19.96
CA ILE A 165 24.71 4.08 19.05
C ILE A 165 25.44 5.42 18.99
N SER A 166 24.73 6.53 18.79
CA SER A 166 25.37 7.85 18.63
C SER A 166 26.16 8.31 19.84
N ARG A 167 25.87 7.77 21.03
CA ARG A 167 26.56 8.11 22.29
C ARG A 167 27.76 7.20 22.58
N ASN A 168 28.08 6.22 21.72
CA ASN A 168 29.14 5.22 21.94
C ASN A 168 29.12 4.59 23.35
N ARG A 169 27.94 4.43 23.96
CA ARG A 169 27.83 3.95 25.35
C ARG A 169 28.20 2.48 25.51
N ILE A 170 28.24 1.73 24.42
CA ILE A 170 28.46 0.28 24.40
C ILE A 170 29.66 -0.02 23.50
N ASN A 171 30.84 0.45 23.92
CA ASN A 171 32.07 0.45 23.12
C ASN A 171 32.53 -0.93 22.57
N ASN A 172 31.94 -2.06 23.01
CA ASN A 172 32.34 -3.41 22.57
C ASN A 172 31.19 -4.34 22.11
N MET A 173 29.90 -4.01 22.29
CA MET A 173 28.78 -4.87 21.79
C MET A 173 28.17 -4.38 20.47
N ASN A 174 28.73 -3.31 19.89
CA ASN A 174 28.13 -2.63 18.74
C ASN A 174 28.52 -3.25 17.39
N LEU A 175 29.63 -3.97 17.30
CA LEU A 175 30.27 -4.31 16.01
C LEU A 175 29.37 -5.15 15.08
N GLU A 176 28.61 -6.11 15.61
CA GLU A 176 27.77 -6.99 14.78
C GLU A 176 26.53 -6.28 14.25
N ILE A 177 25.82 -5.52 15.09
CA ILE A 177 24.60 -4.83 14.66
C ILE A 177 24.89 -3.56 13.85
N GLU A 178 26.03 -2.91 14.08
CA GLU A 178 26.46 -1.75 13.30
C GLU A 178 26.82 -2.13 11.85
N ASN A 179 27.33 -3.35 11.64
CA ASN A 179 27.50 -3.93 10.30
C ASN A 179 26.14 -4.18 9.61
N GLU A 180 25.11 -4.54 10.37
CA GLU A 180 23.77 -4.78 9.85
C GLU A 180 23.01 -3.47 9.57
N VAL A 181 23.07 -2.49 10.46
CA VAL A 181 22.36 -1.21 10.36
C VAL A 181 23.33 -0.07 10.58
N ASN A 182 24.03 0.31 9.51
CA ASN A 182 24.92 1.46 9.48
C ASN A 182 24.13 2.79 9.58
N ASN A 183 24.86 3.90 9.77
CA ASN A 183 24.25 5.22 9.94
C ASN A 183 23.38 5.66 8.75
N GLU A 184 23.77 5.33 7.51
CA GLU A 184 22.99 5.68 6.32
C GLU A 184 21.66 4.92 6.28
N MET A 185 21.71 3.60 6.46
CA MET A 185 20.54 2.73 6.58
C MET A 185 19.62 3.22 7.70
N ALA A 186 20.20 3.56 8.86
CA ALA A 186 19.43 4.04 10.00
C ALA A 186 18.68 5.35 9.72
N ASN A 187 19.28 6.26 8.93
CA ASN A 187 18.63 7.51 8.52
C ASN A 187 17.45 7.23 7.58
N ARG A 188 17.62 6.35 6.58
CA ARG A 188 16.54 5.98 5.65
C ARG A 188 15.39 5.27 6.36
N MET A 189 15.70 4.31 7.23
CA MET A 189 14.71 3.63 8.08
C MET A 189 13.96 4.62 8.98
N SER A 190 14.64 5.67 9.49
CA SER A 190 13.98 6.67 10.35
C SER A 190 12.90 7.44 9.58
N LEU A 191 13.22 7.85 8.34
CA LEU A 191 12.25 8.52 7.47
C LEU A 191 11.10 7.58 7.11
N PHE A 192 11.40 6.33 6.79
CA PHE A 192 10.38 5.31 6.54
C PHE A 192 9.42 5.17 7.72
N TYR A 193 9.92 4.90 8.94
CA TYR A 193 9.03 4.68 10.09
C TYR A 193 8.35 5.94 10.62
N ALA A 194 8.84 7.14 10.30
CA ALA A 194 8.19 8.39 10.64
C ALA A 194 6.85 8.57 9.92
N GLU A 195 6.72 8.04 8.70
CA GLU A 195 5.49 8.11 7.91
C GLU A 195 4.38 7.26 8.55
N PRO A 196 3.14 7.74 8.69
CA PRO A 196 2.03 6.95 9.24
C PRO A 196 1.76 5.66 8.43
N MET A 197 1.85 5.76 7.10
CA MET A 197 1.62 4.68 6.14
C MET A 197 2.87 4.47 5.27
N PRO A 198 3.93 3.87 5.83
CA PRO A 198 5.24 3.83 5.19
C PRO A 198 5.26 3.01 3.89
N MET A 199 4.57 1.88 3.82
CA MET A 199 4.53 1.07 2.60
C MET A 199 3.73 1.79 1.50
N MET A 200 2.60 2.40 1.84
CA MET A 200 1.78 3.13 0.87
C MET A 200 2.55 4.35 0.33
N LYS A 201 3.28 5.06 1.20
CA LYS A 201 4.17 6.16 0.78
C LYS A 201 5.24 5.68 -0.20
N THR A 202 5.86 4.53 0.06
CA THR A 202 6.85 3.91 -0.85
C THR A 202 6.22 3.61 -2.21
N LEU A 203 5.07 2.95 -2.27
CA LEU A 203 4.43 2.64 -3.55
C LEU A 203 3.95 3.90 -4.31
N SER A 204 3.40 4.90 -3.61
CA SER A 204 3.02 6.18 -4.24
C SER A 204 4.22 6.88 -4.88
N LYS A 205 5.36 6.88 -4.20
CA LYS A 205 6.62 7.44 -4.73
C LYS A 205 7.12 6.61 -5.91
N ALA A 206 7.15 5.28 -5.79
CA ALA A 206 7.58 4.38 -6.85
C ALA A 206 6.72 4.55 -8.12
N THR A 207 5.40 4.66 -7.98
CA THR A 207 4.47 4.88 -9.10
C THR A 207 4.66 6.26 -9.73
N THR A 208 4.92 7.29 -8.92
CA THR A 208 5.24 8.64 -9.42
C THR A 208 6.55 8.62 -10.21
N ASN A 209 7.59 7.98 -9.68
CA ASN A 209 8.88 7.83 -10.34
C ASN A 209 8.75 7.06 -11.66
N PHE A 210 7.98 5.97 -11.69
CA PHE A 210 7.72 5.18 -12.89
C PHE A 210 7.26 6.08 -14.04
N VAL A 211 6.27 6.93 -13.80
CA VAL A 211 5.73 7.86 -14.80
C VAL A 211 6.76 8.92 -15.20
N MET A 212 7.53 9.44 -14.24
CA MET A 212 8.55 10.46 -14.52
C MET A 212 9.73 9.93 -15.36
N GLU A 213 10.10 8.67 -15.15
CA GLU A 213 11.22 8.00 -15.81
C GLU A 213 10.82 7.47 -17.19
N ASN A 214 9.57 7.03 -17.37
CA ASN A 214 9.07 6.45 -18.63
C ASN A 214 8.36 7.48 -19.52
N LYS A 215 9.06 8.56 -19.90
CA LYS A 215 8.48 9.67 -20.69
C LYS A 215 7.90 9.28 -22.06
N SER A 216 8.27 8.12 -22.59
CA SER A 216 7.71 7.59 -23.85
C SER A 216 6.32 6.97 -23.69
N LEU A 217 5.95 6.61 -22.46
CA LEU A 217 4.62 6.12 -22.11
C LEU A 217 3.73 7.32 -21.74
N PRO A 218 2.59 7.52 -22.41
CA PRO A 218 1.65 8.57 -22.02
C PRO A 218 1.17 8.36 -20.58
N LEU A 219 1.14 9.44 -19.79
CA LEU A 219 0.68 9.45 -18.39
C LEU A 219 -0.70 8.78 -18.26
N GLU A 220 -1.57 9.04 -19.24
CA GLU A 220 -2.93 8.54 -19.31
C GLU A 220 -2.97 7.01 -19.23
N LYS A 221 -1.98 6.30 -19.78
CA LYS A 221 -1.94 4.83 -19.71
C LYS A 221 -1.80 4.33 -18.28
N THR A 222 -1.00 5.00 -17.47
CA THR A 222 -0.86 4.65 -16.05
C THR A 222 -2.13 5.01 -15.28
N THR A 223 -2.66 6.22 -15.48
CA THR A 223 -3.88 6.65 -14.77
C THR A 223 -5.12 5.86 -15.20
N ASP A 224 -5.22 5.45 -16.46
CA ASP A 224 -6.29 4.61 -16.99
C ASP A 224 -6.21 3.21 -16.41
N CYS A 225 -5.02 2.63 -16.28
CA CYS A 225 -4.81 1.34 -15.60
C CYS A 225 -5.32 1.40 -14.16
N LEU A 226 -4.85 2.38 -13.38
CA LEU A 226 -5.22 2.55 -11.97
C LEU A 226 -6.72 2.81 -11.80
N SER A 227 -7.30 3.70 -12.61
CA SER A 227 -8.71 4.04 -12.52
C SER A 227 -9.63 2.91 -12.99
N THR A 228 -9.23 2.16 -14.03
CA THR A 228 -9.95 0.96 -14.46
C THR A 228 -9.98 -0.06 -13.34
N MET A 229 -8.84 -0.35 -12.71
CA MET A 229 -8.77 -1.29 -11.59
C MET A 229 -9.60 -0.82 -10.38
N ALA A 230 -9.61 0.48 -10.08
CA ALA A 230 -10.45 1.07 -9.02
C ALA A 230 -11.94 0.86 -9.31
N ASN A 231 -12.37 1.17 -10.54
CA ASN A 231 -13.75 1.03 -10.97
C ASN A 231 -14.20 -0.43 -11.02
N VAL A 232 -13.34 -1.36 -11.47
CA VAL A 232 -13.64 -2.80 -11.47
C VAL A 232 -13.82 -3.30 -10.04
N CYS A 233 -12.93 -2.95 -9.10
CA CYS A 233 -13.09 -3.33 -7.70
C CYS A 233 -14.41 -2.80 -7.13
N ARG A 234 -14.72 -1.52 -7.38
CA ARG A 234 -16.00 -0.91 -6.97
C ARG A 234 -17.20 -1.67 -7.53
N ILE A 235 -17.21 -1.98 -8.83
CA ILE A 235 -18.31 -2.70 -9.48
C ILE A 235 -18.44 -4.12 -8.91
N MET A 236 -17.34 -4.83 -8.68
CA MET A 236 -17.36 -6.17 -8.08
C MET A 236 -17.94 -6.17 -6.67
N LEU A 237 -17.76 -5.06 -5.92
CA LEU A 237 -18.31 -4.90 -4.56
C LEU A 237 -19.77 -4.44 -4.56
N GLU A 238 -20.18 -3.57 -5.49
CA GLU A 238 -21.54 -3.04 -5.56
C GLU A 238 -22.55 -4.00 -6.22
N THR A 239 -22.08 -4.85 -7.14
CA THR A 239 -22.93 -5.72 -7.95
C THR A 239 -23.13 -7.07 -7.25
N PRO A 240 -24.34 -7.42 -6.79
CA PRO A 240 -24.59 -8.68 -6.08
C PRO A 240 -24.16 -9.93 -6.88
N GLU A 241 -24.30 -9.91 -8.21
CA GLU A 241 -23.90 -11.00 -9.10
C GLU A 241 -22.38 -11.21 -9.15
N TYR A 242 -21.58 -10.19 -8.83
CA TYR A 242 -20.13 -10.30 -8.74
C TYR A 242 -19.67 -10.53 -7.30
N SER A 243 -20.24 -9.82 -6.34
CA SER A 243 -19.84 -9.97 -4.93
C SER A 243 -20.16 -11.37 -4.40
N SER A 244 -21.23 -12.00 -4.88
CA SER A 244 -21.57 -13.40 -4.55
C SER A 244 -20.64 -14.45 -5.17
N ARG A 245 -19.77 -14.06 -6.12
CA ARG A 245 -18.74 -14.96 -6.68
C ARG A 245 -17.54 -15.12 -5.77
N PHE A 246 -17.31 -14.17 -4.87
CA PHE A 246 -16.21 -14.27 -3.92
C PHE A 246 -16.51 -15.36 -2.88
N SER A 247 -15.51 -16.21 -2.61
CA SER A 247 -15.67 -17.36 -1.72
C SER A 247 -15.76 -16.98 -0.24
N SER A 248 -15.30 -15.77 0.12
CA SER A 248 -15.14 -15.35 1.51
C SER A 248 -15.29 -13.85 1.73
N GLU A 249 -15.58 -13.48 2.98
CA GLU A 249 -15.54 -12.08 3.42
C GLU A 249 -14.11 -11.49 3.33
N ASP A 250 -13.08 -12.32 3.49
CA ASP A 250 -11.69 -11.90 3.36
C ASP A 250 -11.39 -11.44 1.93
N THR A 251 -11.96 -12.10 0.92
CA THR A 251 -11.82 -11.68 -0.50
C THR A 251 -12.53 -10.35 -0.76
N LEU A 252 -13.67 -10.09 -0.11
CA LEU A 252 -14.34 -8.78 -0.18
C LEU A 252 -13.47 -7.67 0.42
N LEU A 253 -12.91 -7.91 1.61
CA LEU A 253 -11.99 -6.97 2.27
C LEU A 253 -10.68 -6.79 1.50
N PHE A 254 -10.20 -7.83 0.83
CA PHE A 254 -9.10 -7.77 -0.12
C PHE A 254 -9.44 -6.80 -1.26
N CYS A 255 -10.59 -6.98 -1.92
CA CYS A 255 -11.03 -6.11 -3.01
C CYS A 255 -11.20 -4.64 -2.57
N MET A 256 -11.69 -4.37 -1.34
CA MET A 256 -11.77 -3.02 -0.78
C MET A 256 -10.38 -2.40 -0.57
N ARG A 257 -9.41 -3.16 -0.04
CA ARG A 257 -8.01 -2.73 0.10
C ARG A 257 -7.42 -2.36 -1.25
N VAL A 258 -7.61 -3.22 -2.24
CA VAL A 258 -7.12 -3.00 -3.60
C VAL A 258 -7.70 -1.71 -4.18
N MET A 259 -9.03 -1.52 -4.09
CA MET A 259 -9.72 -0.30 -4.52
C MET A 259 -9.11 0.95 -3.89
N VAL A 260 -8.91 0.95 -2.56
CA VAL A 260 -8.34 2.09 -1.83
C VAL A 260 -6.89 2.34 -2.20
N GLY A 261 -6.09 1.28 -2.35
CA GLY A 261 -4.70 1.36 -2.76
C GLY A 261 -4.54 2.03 -4.12
N VAL A 262 -5.29 1.59 -5.14
CA VAL A 262 -5.22 2.22 -6.48
C VAL A 262 -5.80 3.63 -6.51
N ILE A 263 -6.79 3.95 -5.66
CA ILE A 263 -7.29 5.32 -5.51
C ILE A 263 -6.17 6.25 -5.01
N ILE A 264 -5.43 5.81 -3.99
CA ILE A 264 -4.31 6.58 -3.43
C ILE A 264 -3.21 6.74 -4.49
N LEU A 265 -2.84 5.65 -5.19
CA LEU A 265 -1.85 5.74 -6.27
C LEU A 265 -2.27 6.70 -7.38
N TYR A 266 -3.53 6.62 -7.83
CA TYR A 266 -4.08 7.52 -8.84
C TYR A 266 -4.01 8.98 -8.37
N ASP A 267 -4.38 9.26 -7.12
CA ASP A 267 -4.34 10.61 -6.58
C ASP A 267 -2.94 11.21 -6.53
N HIS A 268 -1.89 10.40 -6.35
CA HIS A 268 -0.50 10.89 -6.38
C HIS A 268 0.02 11.13 -7.80
N VAL A 269 -0.41 10.30 -8.75
CA VAL A 269 0.08 10.29 -10.14
C VAL A 269 -0.68 11.28 -11.03
N HIS A 270 -2.01 11.34 -10.88
CA HIS A 270 -2.85 12.21 -11.69
C HIS A 270 -2.60 13.68 -11.33
N PRO A 271 -2.39 14.60 -12.31
CA PRO A 271 -1.92 15.96 -12.01
C PRO A 271 -2.86 16.77 -11.12
N ASN A 272 -4.16 16.50 -11.24
CA ASN A 272 -5.22 17.17 -10.51
C ASN A 272 -5.86 16.27 -9.43
N GLY A 273 -5.29 15.08 -9.20
CA GLY A 273 -5.80 14.14 -8.20
C GLY A 273 -7.10 13.44 -8.56
N VAL A 274 -7.62 12.69 -7.58
CA VAL A 274 -8.83 11.85 -7.70
C VAL A 274 -10.12 12.60 -7.36
N PHE A 275 -10.04 13.72 -6.65
CA PHE A 275 -11.19 14.43 -6.10
C PHE A 275 -11.85 15.44 -7.04
N ILE A 276 -11.22 15.73 -8.18
CA ILE A 276 -11.80 16.59 -9.20
C ILE A 276 -12.99 15.95 -9.90
N LYS A 277 -13.94 16.78 -10.36
CA LYS A 277 -15.15 16.31 -11.04
C LYS A 277 -14.90 15.52 -12.32
N SER A 278 -13.79 15.77 -13.00
CA SER A 278 -13.41 15.07 -14.24
C SER A 278 -12.48 13.88 -14.00
N SER A 279 -12.29 13.45 -12.74
CA SER A 279 -11.61 12.19 -12.42
C SER A 279 -12.36 11.01 -13.05
N THR A 280 -11.61 10.03 -13.55
CA THR A 280 -12.18 8.78 -14.09
C THR A 280 -12.60 7.81 -12.98
N ILE A 281 -12.17 8.04 -11.74
CA ILE A 281 -12.59 7.28 -10.57
C ILE A 281 -13.80 7.96 -9.93
N ASP A 282 -14.90 7.22 -9.79
CA ASP A 282 -16.05 7.66 -8.99
C ASP A 282 -15.76 7.53 -7.49
N ILE A 283 -15.02 8.51 -6.95
CA ILE A 283 -14.65 8.52 -5.54
C ILE A 283 -15.86 8.53 -4.60
N LYS A 284 -16.99 9.11 -5.02
CA LYS A 284 -18.19 9.18 -4.19
C LYS A 284 -18.79 7.79 -4.01
N SER A 285 -18.91 7.03 -5.10
CA SER A 285 -19.45 5.67 -5.04
C SER A 285 -18.46 4.72 -4.36
N SER A 286 -17.14 4.86 -4.60
CA SER A 286 -16.13 4.10 -3.85
C SER A 286 -16.19 4.33 -2.34
N LEU A 287 -16.41 5.57 -1.89
CA LEU A 287 -16.59 5.87 -0.46
C LEU A 287 -17.88 5.29 0.09
N LYS A 288 -18.96 5.26 -0.70
CA LYS A 288 -20.22 4.63 -0.32
C LYS A 288 -20.05 3.14 -0.07
N VAL A 289 -19.36 2.43 -0.97
CA VAL A 289 -19.03 1.00 -0.81
C VAL A 289 -18.35 0.71 0.53
N LEU A 290 -17.39 1.55 0.92
CA LEU A 290 -16.71 1.42 2.21
C LEU A 290 -17.66 1.74 3.38
N LYS A 291 -18.45 2.81 3.29
CA LYS A 291 -19.38 3.21 4.36
C LYS A 291 -20.55 2.26 4.59
N ASP A 292 -20.88 1.43 3.61
CA ASP A 292 -21.90 0.40 3.73
C ASP A 292 -21.38 -0.83 4.53
N GLN A 293 -20.08 -0.87 4.88
CA GLN A 293 -19.47 -1.93 5.69
C GLN A 293 -19.46 -1.61 7.19
N PRO A 294 -19.31 -2.62 8.07
CA PRO A 294 -19.05 -2.40 9.48
C PRO A 294 -17.82 -1.51 9.71
N ALA A 295 -17.99 -0.44 10.50
CA ALA A 295 -16.97 0.60 10.67
C ALA A 295 -15.63 0.04 11.16
N ASP A 296 -15.65 -0.94 12.05
CA ASP A 296 -14.46 -1.60 12.60
C ASP A 296 -13.60 -2.31 11.53
N LYS A 297 -14.22 -2.73 10.40
CA LYS A 297 -13.52 -3.44 9.31
C LYS A 297 -12.88 -2.49 8.29
N VAL A 298 -13.42 -1.28 8.12
CA VAL A 298 -13.00 -0.34 7.06
C VAL A 298 -12.38 0.95 7.56
N GLU A 299 -12.39 1.21 8.88
CA GLU A 299 -11.84 2.45 9.46
C GLU A 299 -10.36 2.66 9.09
N GLY A 300 -9.56 1.59 9.03
CA GLY A 300 -8.18 1.65 8.54
C GLY A 300 -8.07 2.15 7.10
N LEU A 301 -8.99 1.74 6.24
CA LEU A 301 -9.05 2.14 4.82
C LEU A 301 -9.52 3.58 4.65
N LEU A 302 -10.53 4.00 5.43
CA LEU A 302 -10.98 5.39 5.45
C LEU A 302 -9.86 6.32 5.94
N ASN A 303 -9.10 5.89 6.97
CA ASN A 303 -7.92 6.63 7.42
C ASN A 303 -6.80 6.68 6.38
N ALA A 304 -6.61 5.63 5.58
CA ALA A 304 -5.68 5.67 4.45
C ALA A 304 -6.07 6.75 3.43
N LEU A 305 -7.36 6.85 3.11
CA LEU A 305 -7.87 7.93 2.26
C LEU A 305 -7.74 9.31 2.91
N ARG A 306 -7.95 9.45 4.22
CA ARG A 306 -7.83 10.76 4.91
C ARG A 306 -6.40 11.29 4.96
N TYR A 307 -5.44 10.42 5.20
CA TYR A 307 -4.09 10.84 5.60
C TYR A 307 -3.03 10.62 4.53
N THR A 308 -3.29 9.75 3.53
CA THR A 308 -2.29 9.39 2.53
C THR A 308 -2.57 9.96 1.15
N THR A 309 -3.80 10.42 0.86
CA THR A 309 -4.10 11.14 -0.38
C THR A 309 -3.42 12.51 -0.41
N LYS A 310 -3.01 12.93 -1.59
CA LYS A 310 -2.31 14.19 -1.86
C LYS A 310 -3.28 15.38 -1.98
N HIS A 311 -4.42 15.20 -2.66
CA HIS A 311 -5.28 16.33 -3.05
C HIS A 311 -6.57 16.48 -2.22
N LEU A 312 -6.78 15.65 -1.18
CA LEU A 312 -8.00 15.71 -0.36
C LEU A 312 -8.24 17.10 0.24
N ASN A 313 -7.18 17.76 0.68
CA ASN A 313 -7.26 19.06 1.35
C ASN A 313 -7.17 20.26 0.39
N ASP A 314 -7.19 20.03 -0.92
CA ASP A 314 -7.19 21.11 -1.91
C ASP A 314 -8.51 21.90 -1.88
N GLU A 315 -8.46 23.21 -2.15
CA GLU A 315 -9.66 24.05 -2.23
C GLU A 315 -10.66 23.60 -3.30
N SER A 316 -10.17 22.89 -4.33
CA SER A 316 -10.96 22.33 -5.42
C SER A 316 -11.75 21.08 -5.01
N THR A 317 -11.41 20.45 -3.88
CA THR A 317 -12.07 19.22 -3.42
C THR A 317 -13.50 19.51 -2.97
N PRO A 318 -14.52 18.81 -3.54
CA PRO A 318 -15.91 19.05 -3.19
C PRO A 318 -16.20 18.80 -1.70
N LYS A 319 -16.84 19.78 -1.02
CA LYS A 319 -17.15 19.72 0.42
C LYS A 319 -17.94 18.47 0.83
N ASN A 320 -18.80 17.96 -0.04
CA ASN A 320 -19.56 16.74 0.22
C ASN A 320 -18.66 15.49 0.30
N ILE A 321 -17.53 15.46 -0.42
CA ILE A 321 -16.54 14.38 -0.30
C ILE A 321 -15.79 14.49 1.02
N LEU A 322 -15.41 15.70 1.43
CA LEU A 322 -14.80 15.95 2.75
C LEU A 322 -15.72 15.46 3.87
N MET A 323 -17.01 15.76 3.82
CA MET A 323 -17.99 15.26 4.80
C MET A 323 -18.15 13.74 4.80
N LEU A 324 -17.91 13.07 3.67
CA LEU A 324 -17.89 11.61 3.62
C LEU A 324 -16.61 11.04 4.25
N LEU A 325 -15.53 11.80 4.35
CA LEU A 325 -14.29 11.40 4.99
C LEU A 325 -14.10 12.03 6.37
N GLN A 326 -15.08 12.77 6.89
CA GLN A 326 -15.15 13.17 8.30
C GLN A 326 -15.87 12.09 9.11
#